data_AF-A4BWT6-F1
#
_entry.id   AF-A4BWT6-F1
#
_cell.length_a   1.000
_cell.length_b   1.000
_cell.length_c   1.000
_cell.angle_alpha   90.00
_cell.angle_beta   90.00
_cell.angle_gamma   90.00
#
_symmetry.space_group_name_H-M   'P 1'
#
loop_
_entity.id
_entity.type
_entity.pdbx_description
1 polymer ?
#
loop_
_entity_poly.entity_id
_entity_poly.type
_entity_poly.pdbx_seq_one_letter_code
_entity_poly.pdbx_strand_id
1 'polypeptide(L)'
;MEYSCKVAGSKLIFVLGHESCGAIKAACDHVELGNITAMLSNIQPAVQKSKKEISGDHNSSNIDFVNKTIENNVQLTIERIREKSPISREMEMNRDIKIVGGVYHISSGKVALL
;
A
#
# COMPACT_ATOMS: atom_id res chain seq x y z
N MET A 1 -10.09 11.80 -1.17
CA MET A 1 -10.52 10.85 -2.21
C MET A 1 -11.95 11.09 -2.63
N GLU A 2 -12.91 11.12 -1.70
CA GLU A 2 -14.33 11.33 -1.99
C GLU A 2 -14.60 12.62 -2.77
N TYR A 3 -14.08 13.75 -2.30
CA TYR A 3 -14.20 15.03 -3.02
C TYR A 3 -13.63 14.92 -4.45
N SER A 4 -12.43 14.37 -4.60
CA SER A 4 -11.75 14.21 -5.90
C SER A 4 -12.61 13.42 -6.89
N CYS A 5 -13.29 12.37 -6.43
CA CYS A 5 -14.11 11.52 -7.31
C CYS A 5 -15.51 12.09 -7.51
N LYS A 6 -16.22 12.42 -6.42
CA LYS A 6 -17.63 12.79 -6.43
C LYS A 6 -17.88 14.23 -6.88
N VAL A 7 -16.96 15.14 -6.57
CA VAL A 7 -17.11 16.58 -6.86
C VAL A 7 -16.20 17.00 -8.02
N ALA A 8 -14.91 16.71 -7.94
CA ALA A 8 -13.95 17.11 -8.98
C ALA A 8 -13.98 16.21 -10.23
N GLY A 9 -14.64 15.05 -10.17
CA GLY A 9 -14.90 14.19 -11.33
C GLY A 9 -13.79 13.21 -11.70
N SER A 10 -12.78 13.00 -10.84
CA SER A 10 -11.75 11.98 -11.07
C SER A 10 -12.37 10.59 -11.23
N LYS A 11 -11.90 9.84 -12.24
CA LYS A 11 -12.41 8.51 -12.59
C LYS A 11 -11.54 7.35 -12.11
N LEU A 12 -10.38 7.66 -11.53
CA LEU A 12 -9.39 6.67 -11.11
C LEU A 12 -8.78 7.06 -9.77
N ILE A 13 -8.74 6.10 -8.86
CA ILE A 13 -7.87 6.13 -7.68
C ILE A 13 -6.77 5.11 -7.94
N PHE A 14 -5.52 5.58 -8.02
CA PHE A 14 -4.35 4.71 -8.16
C PHE A 14 -3.57 4.73 -6.85
N VAL A 15 -3.50 3.60 -6.16
CA VAL A 15 -2.63 3.41 -5.00
C VAL A 15 -1.27 2.92 -5.48
N LEU A 16 -0.27 3.79 -5.41
CA LEU A 16 1.08 3.51 -5.92
C LEU A 16 2.07 3.32 -4.77
N GLY A 17 2.56 2.10 -4.62
CA GLY A 17 3.75 1.81 -3.81
C GLY A 17 5.03 2.09 -4.61
N HIS A 18 6.18 2.04 -3.96
CA HIS A 18 7.47 2.20 -4.64
C HIS A 18 8.55 1.31 -4.02
N GLU A 19 9.50 0.88 -4.85
CA GLU A 19 10.67 0.15 -4.37
C GLU A 19 11.49 0.98 -3.36
N SER A 20 12.30 0.29 -2.56
CA SER A 20 13.21 0.91 -1.59
C SER A 20 12.53 1.87 -0.60
N CYS A 21 11.24 1.66 -0.29
CA CYS A 21 10.50 2.50 0.64
C CYS A 21 11.06 2.40 2.07
N GLY A 22 11.64 3.49 2.57
CA GLY A 22 12.23 3.56 3.91
C GLY A 22 11.23 3.27 5.03
N ALA A 23 9.97 3.71 4.88
CA ALA A 23 8.93 3.43 5.87
C ALA A 23 8.55 1.94 5.92
N ILE A 24 8.52 1.26 4.78
CA ILE A 24 8.30 -0.20 4.75
C ILE A 24 9.47 -0.91 5.41
N LYS A 25 10.72 -0.55 5.07
CA LYS A 25 11.92 -1.13 5.71
C LYS A 25 11.90 -0.94 7.23
N ALA A 26 11.62 0.28 7.69
CA ALA A 26 11.51 0.58 9.12
C ALA A 26 10.39 -0.22 9.80
N ALA A 27 9.26 -0.45 9.12
CA ALA A 27 8.19 -1.30 9.64
C ALA A 27 8.59 -2.78 9.70
N CYS A 28 9.30 -3.29 8.68
CA CYS A 28 9.88 -4.65 8.67
C CYS A 28 10.88 -4.84 9.82
N ASP A 29 11.66 -3.81 10.13
CA ASP A 29 12.65 -3.81 11.22
C ASP A 29 12.05 -3.49 12.59
N HIS A 30 10.75 -3.21 12.67
CA HIS A 30 10.05 -2.85 13.91
C HIS A 30 10.70 -1.66 14.63
N VAL A 31 11.16 -0.66 13.86
CA VAL A 31 11.77 0.56 14.40
C VAL A 31 10.74 1.36 15.22
N GLU A 32 11.08 1.71 16.45
CA GLU A 32 10.28 2.56 17.33
C GLU A 32 10.98 3.90 17.58
N LEU A 33 10.52 4.96 16.92
CA LEU A 33 11.13 6.30 17.00
C LEU A 33 10.08 7.40 17.06
N GLY A 34 9.60 7.69 18.27
CA GLY A 34 8.70 8.83 18.53
C GLY A 34 7.45 8.83 17.65
N ASN A 35 7.18 9.96 16.98
CA ASN A 35 5.98 10.14 16.15
C ASN A 35 5.91 9.20 14.93
N ILE A 36 7.03 8.60 14.50
CA ILE A 36 7.02 7.69 13.35
C ILE A 36 6.32 6.36 13.68
N THR A 37 6.35 5.94 14.95
CA THR A 37 5.81 4.64 15.37
C THR A 37 4.32 4.50 15.04
N ALA A 38 3.54 5.57 15.27
CA ALA A 38 2.12 5.61 14.93
C ALA A 38 1.86 5.54 13.40
N MET A 39 2.78 6.04 12.58
CA MET A 39 2.69 5.88 11.13
C MET A 39 3.02 4.44 10.72
N LEU A 40 4.09 3.87 11.27
CA LEU A 40 4.54 2.50 10.96
C LEU A 40 3.52 1.44 11.37
N SER A 41 2.71 1.68 12.40
CA SER A 41 1.63 0.76 12.82
C SER A 41 0.59 0.52 11.70
N ASN A 42 0.37 1.49 10.81
CA ASN A 42 -0.53 1.32 9.66
C ASN A 42 0.02 0.36 8.60
N ILE A 43 1.34 0.12 8.60
CA ILE A 43 2.06 -0.76 7.69
C ILE A 43 2.17 -2.18 8.28
N GLN A 44 2.13 -2.33 9.60
CA GLN A 44 2.29 -3.63 10.28
C GLN A 44 1.37 -4.73 9.75
N PRO A 45 0.08 -4.49 9.40
CA PRO A 45 -0.75 -5.51 8.76
C PRO A 45 -0.14 -6.10 7.48
N ALA A 46 0.52 -5.27 6.66
CA ALA A 46 1.21 -5.72 5.44
C ALA A 46 2.47 -6.55 5.78
N VAL A 47 3.20 -6.16 6.82
CA VAL A 47 4.35 -6.92 7.33
C VAL A 47 3.90 -8.31 7.77
N GLN A 48 2.85 -8.40 8.59
CA GLN A 48 2.34 -9.67 9.11
C GLN A 48 1.78 -10.57 8.00
N LYS A 49 1.14 -10.00 6.97
CA LYS A 49 0.71 -10.76 5.79
C LYS A 49 1.93 -11.34 5.06
N SER A 50 2.95 -10.51 4.82
CA SER A 50 4.15 -10.92 4.08
C SER A 50 4.97 -11.98 4.81
N LYS A 51 4.95 -12.02 6.15
CA LYS A 51 5.61 -13.07 6.96
C LYS A 51 5.06 -14.46 6.66
N LYS A 52 3.79 -14.55 6.23
CA LYS A 52 3.14 -15.81 5.85
C LYS A 52 3.42 -16.23 4.41
N GLU A 53 3.91 -15.31 3.58
CA GLU A 53 4.07 -15.50 2.13
C GLU A 53 5.53 -15.67 1.71
N ILE A 54 6.46 -15.09 2.46
CA ILE A 54 7.90 -15.12 2.17
C ILE A 54 8.63 -15.84 3.30
N SER A 55 9.46 -16.81 2.97
CA SER A 55 10.32 -17.51 3.93
C SER A 55 11.65 -16.77 4.18
N GLY A 56 12.37 -17.17 5.23
CA GLY A 56 13.66 -16.57 5.60
C GLY A 56 13.49 -15.39 6.56
N ASP A 57 14.45 -14.47 6.53
CA ASP A 57 14.48 -13.34 7.47
C ASP A 57 13.31 -12.37 7.21
N HIS A 58 12.66 -11.93 8.29
CA HIS A 58 11.53 -11.00 8.24
C HIS A 58 11.94 -9.58 8.66
N ASN A 59 13.01 -9.08 8.05
CA ASN A 59 13.56 -7.76 8.29
C ASN A 59 14.03 -7.14 6.95
N SER A 60 14.57 -5.92 6.98
CA SER A 60 14.92 -5.15 5.79
C SER A 60 16.12 -5.69 4.99
N SER A 61 16.85 -6.68 5.50
CA SER A 61 17.91 -7.36 4.75
C SER A 61 17.35 -8.31 3.68
N ASN A 62 16.14 -8.83 3.90
CA ASN A 62 15.46 -9.71 2.95
C ASN A 62 14.66 -8.88 1.94
N ILE A 63 15.23 -8.69 0.75
CA ILE A 63 14.65 -7.87 -0.32
C ILE A 63 13.29 -8.41 -0.77
N ASP A 64 13.13 -9.73 -0.87
CA ASP A 64 11.86 -10.34 -1.29
C ASP A 64 10.76 -10.09 -0.26
N PHE A 65 11.10 -10.14 1.03
CA PHE A 65 10.18 -9.81 2.12
C PHE A 65 9.75 -8.35 2.08
N VAL A 66 10.69 -7.42 1.86
CA VAL A 66 10.40 -5.98 1.74
C VAL A 66 9.54 -5.70 0.51
N ASN A 67 9.88 -6.27 -0.65
CA ASN A 67 9.13 -6.11 -1.88
C ASN A 67 7.70 -6.65 -1.72
N LYS A 68 7.55 -7.82 -1.10
CA LYS A 68 6.23 -8.38 -0.84
C LYS A 68 5.41 -7.53 0.13
N THR A 69 6.08 -6.93 1.12
CA THR A 69 5.45 -5.99 2.05
C THR A 69 4.97 -4.72 1.34
N ILE A 70 5.70 -4.20 0.36
CA ILE A 70 5.25 -3.07 -0.48
C ILE A 70 3.97 -3.44 -1.23
N GLU A 71 3.94 -4.58 -1.93
CA GLU A 71 2.76 -5.06 -2.67
C GLU A 71 1.56 -5.22 -1.74
N ASN A 72 1.75 -5.91 -0.62
CA ASN A 72 0.70 -6.14 0.36
C ASN A 72 0.19 -4.83 0.97
N ASN A 73 1.07 -3.86 1.20
CA ASN A 73 0.65 -2.55 1.71
C ASN A 73 -0.21 -1.79 0.70
N VAL A 74 0.09 -1.88 -0.60
CA VAL A 74 -0.75 -1.32 -1.66
C VAL A 74 -2.13 -1.98 -1.66
N GLN A 75 -2.19 -3.31 -1.67
CA GLN A 75 -3.44 -4.06 -1.70
C GLN A 75 -4.30 -3.78 -0.45
N LEU A 76 -3.72 -3.84 0.75
CA LEU A 76 -4.42 -3.54 1.99
C LEU A 76 -4.88 -2.07 2.06
N THR A 77 -4.16 -1.16 1.41
CA THR A 77 -4.60 0.24 1.31
C THR A 77 -5.82 0.38 0.41
N ILE A 78 -5.88 -0.35 -0.71
CA ILE A 78 -7.07 -0.40 -1.56
C ILE A 78 -8.27 -0.96 -0.79
N GLU A 79 -8.09 -2.06 -0.06
CA GLU A 79 -9.12 -2.63 0.79
C GLU A 79 -9.60 -1.63 1.85
N ARG A 80 -8.67 -0.93 2.50
CA ARG A 80 -8.99 0.09 3.50
C ARG A 80 -9.76 1.28 2.92
N ILE A 81 -9.50 1.67 1.67
CA ILE A 81 -10.29 2.72 0.98
C ILE A 81 -11.74 2.27 0.86
N ARG A 82 -11.97 1.02 0.43
CA ARG A 82 -13.32 0.44 0.28
C ARG A 82 -14.02 0.27 1.63
N GLU A 83 -13.28 -0.12 2.66
CA GLU A 83 -13.82 -0.32 4.01
C GLU A 83 -14.22 1.02 4.66
N LYS A 84 -13.34 2.02 4.60
CA LYS A 84 -13.52 3.29 5.33
C LYS A 84 -14.34 4.33 4.59
N SER A 85 -14.54 4.20 3.28
CA SER A 85 -15.32 5.14 2.48
C SER A 85 -16.46 4.43 1.76
N PRO A 86 -17.68 4.43 2.34
CA PRO A 86 -18.87 3.94 1.67
C PRO A 86 -19.12 4.63 0.32
N ILE A 87 -18.81 5.93 0.23
CA ILE A 87 -18.94 6.72 -1.01
C ILE A 87 -18.01 6.18 -2.10
N SER A 88 -16.72 5.99 -1.79
CA SER A 88 -15.76 5.49 -2.78
C SER A 88 -16.10 4.06 -3.20
N ARG A 89 -16.55 3.22 -2.26
CA ARG A 89 -16.99 1.84 -2.52
C ARG A 89 -18.21 1.81 -3.44
N GLU A 90 -19.24 2.61 -3.16
CA GLU A 90 -20.45 2.69 -3.98
C GLU A 90 -20.11 3.17 -5.40
N MET A 91 -19.30 4.23 -5.53
CA MET A 91 -18.85 4.72 -6.83
C MET A 91 -18.07 3.67 -7.63
N GLU A 92 -17.21 2.87 -6.97
CA GLU A 92 -16.51 1.77 -7.63
C GLU A 92 -17.47 0.66 -8.07
N MET A 93 -18.44 0.28 -7.23
CA MET A 93 -19.47 -0.72 -7.55
C MET A 93 -20.33 -0.30 -8.75
N ASN A 94 -20.67 0.98 -8.83
CA ASN A 94 -21.41 1.58 -9.95
C ASN A 94 -20.56 1.78 -11.21
N ARG A 95 -19.26 1.47 -11.15
CA ARG A 95 -18.27 1.70 -12.21
C ARG A 95 -18.07 3.19 -12.56
N ASP A 96 -18.45 4.09 -11.66
CA ASP A 96 -18.21 5.53 -11.80
C ASP A 96 -16.72 5.88 -11.67
N ILE A 97 -16.00 5.10 -10.87
CA ILE A 97 -14.56 5.14 -10.71
C ILE A 97 -13.97 3.72 -10.74
N LYS A 98 -12.65 3.63 -10.93
CA LYS A 98 -11.87 2.41 -10.69
C LYS A 98 -10.84 2.65 -9.57
N ILE A 99 -10.61 1.64 -8.73
CA ILE A 99 -9.50 1.66 -7.76
C ILE A 99 -8.49 0.58 -8.17
N VAL A 100 -7.24 0.97 -8.40
CA VAL A 100 -6.16 0.07 -8.85
C VAL A 100 -4.90 0.27 -8.03
N GLY A 101 -4.05 -0.76 -8.03
CA GLY A 101 -2.76 -0.76 -7.35
C GLY A 101 -1.59 -0.98 -8.30
N GLY A 102 -0.42 -0.51 -7.89
CA GLY A 102 0.82 -0.77 -8.59
C GLY A 102 2.05 -0.46 -7.75
N VAL A 103 3.21 -0.89 -8.23
CA VAL A 103 4.52 -0.61 -7.64
C VAL A 103 5.38 0.12 -8.66
N TYR A 104 5.89 1.28 -8.27
CA TYR A 104 6.87 2.03 -9.03
C TYR A 104 8.29 1.52 -8.75
N HIS A 105 8.97 1.07 -9.79
CA HIS A 105 10.36 0.65 -9.76
C HIS A 105 11.27 1.85 -10.07
N ILE A 106 11.74 2.53 -9.03
CA ILE A 106 12.63 3.72 -9.10
C ILE A 106 13.82 3.48 -10.04
N SER A 107 14.43 2.30 -9.98
CA SER A 107 15.59 1.86 -10.76
C SER A 107 15.34 1.86 -12.28
N SER A 108 14.10 1.61 -12.71
CA SER A 108 13.74 1.50 -14.13
C SER A 108 12.75 2.55 -14.62
N GLY A 109 12.12 3.30 -13.70
CA GLY A 109 11.03 4.22 -14.00
C GLY A 109 9.71 3.53 -14.39
N LYS A 110 9.61 2.20 -14.29
CA LYS A 110 8.42 1.44 -14.69
C LYS A 110 7.45 1.26 -13.54
N VAL A 111 6.16 1.17 -13.86
CA VAL A 111 5.11 0.77 -12.90
C VAL A 111 4.65 -0.64 -13.25
N ALA A 112 4.74 -1.55 -12.28
CA ALA A 112 4.10 -2.85 -12.34
C ALA A 112 2.70 -2.75 -11.75
N LEU A 113 1.67 -3.19 -12.49
CA LEU A 113 0.30 -3.28 -11.96
C LEU A 113 0.16 -4.53 -11.10
N LEU A 114 -0.64 -4.44 -10.03
CA LEU A 114 -0.94 -5.54 -9.11
C LEU A 114 -2.35 -6.11 -9.30
#